data_AF-A0A450TDX6-F1
#
_entry.id   AF-A0A450TDX6-F1
#
_cell.length_a   1.000
_cell.length_b   1.000
_cell.length_c   1.000
_cell.angle_alpha   90.00
_cell.angle_beta   90.00
_cell.angle_gamma   90.00
#
_symmetry.space_group_name_H-M   'P 1'
#
loop_
_entity.id
_entity.type
_entity.pdbx_description
1 polymer ?
#
loop_
_entity_poly.entity_id
_entity_poly.type
_entity_poly.pdbx_seq_one_letter_code
_entity_poly.pdbx_strand_id
1 'polypeptide(L)'
;MSNTLRNWVALAVAALVSASCGSQENRVEILRASSPDGKVDAVVMVSSADATTPKVHELYIVARDRRHSDVDLVLTGDHFEDFSVNWRTVGFLDIDYSQGRIFRFSNFWQSKSLDNYSYVVELRLNPPPKDYSLSKRDRWMQE
;
A
#
# COMPACT_ATOMS: atom_id res chain seq x y z
N MET A 1 10.90 68.07 38.91
CA MET A 1 9.69 67.51 39.54
C MET A 1 8.76 67.04 38.42
N SER A 2 8.39 65.76 38.51
CA SER A 2 7.46 64.94 37.72
C SER A 2 6.47 65.63 36.76
N ASN A 3 6.32 65.14 35.53
CA ASN A 3 5.29 64.13 35.20
C ASN A 3 5.20 63.77 33.69
N THR A 4 5.29 62.46 33.43
CA THR A 4 4.48 61.63 32.51
C THR A 4 4.25 62.04 31.05
N LEU A 5 4.54 61.13 30.10
CA LEU A 5 3.52 60.40 29.31
C LEU A 5 4.16 59.52 28.20
N ARG A 6 3.92 58.20 28.32
CA ARG A 6 3.41 57.28 27.29
C ARG A 6 4.02 57.32 25.86
N ASN A 7 4.64 56.22 25.42
CA ASN A 7 3.92 55.21 24.63
C ASN A 7 4.79 53.98 24.34
N TRP A 8 4.25 52.84 24.74
CA TRP A 8 4.69 51.51 24.38
C TRP A 8 4.01 51.12 23.06
N VAL A 9 4.78 50.68 22.06
CA VAL A 9 4.27 49.75 21.05
C VAL A 9 5.36 48.69 20.85
N ALA A 10 5.25 47.62 21.63
CA ALA A 10 5.95 46.38 21.37
C ALA A 10 5.28 45.71 20.16
N LEU A 11 6.01 45.57 19.06
CA LEU A 11 5.54 44.81 17.91
C LEU A 11 5.95 43.35 18.08
N ALA A 12 4.98 42.52 18.43
CA ALA A 12 5.07 41.08 18.50
C ALA A 12 5.06 40.48 17.08
N VAL A 13 5.95 39.53 16.81
CA VAL A 13 5.76 38.51 15.77
C VAL A 13 6.08 37.17 16.40
N ALA A 14 5.08 36.58 17.05
CA ALA A 14 5.10 35.18 17.43
C ALA A 14 4.79 34.36 16.18
N ALA A 15 5.84 33.88 15.51
CA ALA A 15 5.69 32.88 14.45
C ALA A 15 5.37 31.53 15.11
N LEU A 16 4.08 31.22 15.26
CA LEU A 16 3.64 29.85 15.50
C LEU A 16 3.99 29.02 14.26
N VAL A 17 5.12 28.34 14.30
CA VAL A 17 5.40 27.21 13.40
C VAL A 17 4.56 26.06 13.94
N SER A 18 3.34 25.91 13.43
CA SER A 18 2.58 24.68 13.59
C SER A 18 3.35 23.57 12.88
N ALA A 19 4.16 22.84 13.65
CA ALA A 19 4.68 21.55 13.26
C ALA A 19 3.48 20.64 13.02
N SER A 20 2.99 20.63 11.78
CA SER A 20 2.19 19.52 11.26
C SER A 20 3.13 18.32 11.24
N CYS A 21 3.23 17.65 12.39
CA CYS A 21 3.87 16.35 12.49
C CYS A 21 2.90 15.33 11.87
N GLY A 22 2.68 15.44 10.56
CA GLY A 22 2.09 14.37 9.79
C GLY A 22 3.14 13.27 9.75
N SER A 23 2.90 12.16 10.45
CA SER A 23 3.71 10.96 10.32
C SER A 23 3.76 10.61 8.84
N GLN A 24 4.91 10.82 8.21
CA GLN A 24 5.12 10.47 6.82
C GLN A 24 5.09 8.94 6.74
N GLU A 25 3.93 8.39 6.40
CA GLU A 25 3.77 6.95 6.19
C GLU A 25 4.80 6.52 5.14
N ASN A 26 5.75 5.69 5.56
CA ASN A 26 6.85 5.28 4.71
C ASN A 26 6.36 4.18 3.78
N ARG A 27 5.70 4.61 2.71
CA ARG A 27 5.10 3.75 1.70
C ARG A 27 5.99 3.70 0.47
N VAL A 28 6.52 2.53 0.16
CA VAL A 28 7.54 2.34 -0.88
C VAL A 28 7.09 1.29 -1.88
N GLU A 29 7.27 1.58 -3.17
CA GLU A 29 7.09 0.59 -4.24
C GLU A 29 8.27 -0.38 -4.22
N ILE A 30 8.00 -1.66 -3.99
CA ILE A 30 9.05 -2.69 -3.90
C ILE A 30 9.11 -3.59 -5.14
N LEU A 31 8.04 -3.62 -5.93
CA LEU A 31 7.94 -4.45 -7.12
C LEU A 31 6.94 -3.86 -8.12
N ARG A 32 7.32 -3.91 -9.40
CA ARG A 32 6.45 -3.66 -10.54
C ARG A 32 6.67 -4.73 -11.60
N ALA A 33 5.61 -5.42 -11.98
CA ALA A 33 5.64 -6.47 -13.00
C ALA A 33 4.61 -6.19 -14.08
N SER A 34 5.05 -5.97 -15.32
CA SER A 34 4.16 -5.75 -16.46
C SER A 34 3.52 -7.05 -16.94
N SER A 35 2.27 -6.98 -17.38
CA SER A 35 1.59 -8.10 -18.02
C SER A 35 2.28 -8.51 -19.33
N PRO A 36 2.12 -9.76 -19.80
CA PRO A 36 2.80 -10.24 -21.01
C PRO A 36 2.46 -9.46 -22.29
N ASP A 37 1.28 -8.84 -22.34
CA ASP A 37 0.83 -7.96 -23.43
C ASP A 37 1.17 -6.48 -23.22
N GLY A 38 1.80 -6.13 -22.09
CA GLY A 38 2.22 -4.78 -21.75
C GLY A 38 1.09 -3.78 -21.50
N LYS A 39 -0.15 -4.24 -21.28
CA LYS A 39 -1.31 -3.35 -21.05
C LYS A 39 -1.45 -2.86 -19.61
N VAL A 40 -1.05 -3.68 -18.64
CA VAL A 40 -1.16 -3.38 -17.20
C VAL A 40 0.11 -3.72 -16.45
N ASP A 41 0.29 -3.10 -15.29
CA ASP A 41 1.32 -3.47 -14.31
C ASP A 41 0.66 -3.96 -13.02
N ALA A 42 1.23 -5.01 -12.44
CA ALA A 42 1.03 -5.36 -11.03
C ALA A 42 2.07 -4.60 -10.19
N VAL A 43 1.61 -3.82 -9.22
CA VAL A 43 2.45 -2.94 -8.40
C VAL A 43 2.29 -3.31 -6.93
N VAL A 44 3.39 -3.66 -6.28
CA VAL A 44 3.42 -3.98 -4.85
C VAL A 44 4.02 -2.80 -4.10
N MET A 45 3.22 -2.26 -3.19
CA MET A 45 3.64 -1.27 -2.21
C MET A 45 3.84 -1.96 -0.86
N VAL A 46 4.81 -1.48 -0.09
CA VAL A 46 4.96 -1.82 1.32
C VAL A 46 4.91 -0.55 2.15
N SER A 47 4.09 -0.56 3.20
CA SER A 47 4.09 0.48 4.23
C SER A 47 4.44 -0.10 5.61
N SER A 48 5.04 0.75 6.44
CA SER A 48 5.25 0.48 7.86
C SER A 48 5.09 1.78 8.63
N ALA A 49 4.36 1.76 9.74
CA ALA A 49 4.20 2.94 10.59
C ALA A 49 5.46 3.20 11.43
N ASP A 50 6.13 2.13 11.87
CA ASP A 50 7.37 2.17 12.66
C ASP A 50 8.14 0.82 12.55
N ALA A 51 9.36 0.76 13.10
CA ALA A 51 10.21 -0.43 13.16
C ALA A 51 9.58 -1.61 13.91
N THR A 52 8.63 -1.34 14.80
CA THR A 52 7.93 -2.35 15.60
C THR A 52 6.62 -2.83 14.97
N THR A 53 6.16 -2.17 13.90
CA THR A 53 4.89 -2.51 13.24
C THR A 53 5.10 -3.49 12.08
N PRO A 54 4.18 -4.45 11.88
CA PRO A 54 4.20 -5.30 10.71
C PRO A 54 4.22 -4.49 9.41
N LYS A 55 5.01 -4.97 8.44
CA LYS A 55 5.00 -4.44 7.09
C LYS A 55 3.72 -4.84 6.38
N VAL A 56 2.91 -3.85 6.00
CA VAL A 56 1.69 -4.05 5.22
C VAL A 56 2.06 -4.10 3.75
N HIS A 57 1.69 -5.17 3.08
CA HIS A 57 1.81 -5.30 1.62
C HIS A 57 0.48 -4.93 0.99
N GLU A 58 0.57 -4.16 -0.08
CA GLU A 58 -0.57 -3.70 -0.86
C GLU A 58 -0.30 -3.98 -2.34
N LEU A 59 -1.20 -4.69 -2.99
CA LEU A 59 -1.14 -4.96 -4.41
C LEU A 59 -2.16 -4.11 -5.15
N TYR A 60 -1.70 -3.52 -6.25
CA TYR A 60 -2.51 -2.76 -7.20
C TYR A 60 -2.34 -3.34 -8.60
N ILE A 61 -3.40 -3.27 -9.40
CA ILE A 61 -3.31 -3.42 -10.85
C ILE A 61 -3.58 -2.04 -11.45
N VAL A 62 -2.66 -1.57 -12.29
CA VAL A 62 -2.73 -0.28 -12.95
C VAL A 62 -2.58 -0.46 -14.45
N ALA A 63 -3.15 0.46 -15.24
CA ALA A 63 -2.72 0.54 -16.65
C ALA A 63 -1.22 0.81 -16.72
N ARG A 64 -0.57 0.35 -17.79
CA ARG A 64 0.88 0.41 -17.98
C ARG A 64 1.46 1.80 -17.64
N ASP A 65 2.52 1.81 -16.84
CA ASP A 65 3.27 3.01 -16.40
C ASP A 65 2.44 4.03 -15.59
N ARG A 66 1.23 3.68 -15.15
CA ARG A 66 0.43 4.54 -14.27
C ARG A 66 0.82 4.37 -12.80
N ARG A 67 0.52 5.41 -12.02
CA ARG A 67 0.66 5.40 -10.56
C ARG A 67 -0.52 4.69 -9.90
N HIS A 68 -0.26 4.09 -8.75
CA HIS A 68 -1.25 3.38 -7.95
C HIS A 68 -2.22 4.31 -7.19
N SER A 69 -1.92 5.61 -7.09
CA SER A 69 -2.73 6.59 -6.34
C SER A 69 -4.17 6.74 -6.85
N ASP A 70 -4.42 6.31 -8.09
CA ASP A 70 -5.67 6.58 -8.81
C ASP A 70 -6.53 5.32 -9.00
N VAL A 71 -6.18 4.21 -8.35
CA VAL A 71 -6.84 2.91 -8.55
C VAL A 71 -7.16 2.20 -7.23
N ASP A 72 -8.10 1.28 -7.30
CA ASP A 72 -8.48 0.46 -6.17
C ASP A 72 -7.41 -0.59 -5.84
N LEU A 73 -7.23 -0.80 -4.54
CA LEU A 73 -6.42 -1.84 -3.94
C LEU A 73 -7.04 -3.22 -4.21
N VAL A 74 -6.28 -4.14 -4.79
CA VAL A 74 -6.75 -5.51 -5.07
C VAL A 74 -6.40 -6.50 -3.98
N LEU A 75 -5.33 -6.27 -3.22
CA LEU A 75 -4.99 -7.07 -2.04
C LEU A 75 -4.30 -6.19 -1.00
N THR A 76 -4.66 -6.39 0.27
CA THR A 76 -3.83 -5.95 1.41
C THR A 76 -3.72 -7.05 2.46
N GLY A 77 -2.53 -7.15 3.03
CA GLY A 77 -2.22 -8.07 4.11
C GLY A 77 -0.87 -7.75 4.74
N ASP A 78 -0.55 -8.47 5.80
CA ASP A 78 0.75 -8.39 6.46
C ASP A 78 1.29 -9.79 6.79
N HIS A 79 2.47 -9.82 7.40
CA HIS A 79 3.18 -11.06 7.77
C HIS A 79 3.39 -12.03 6.59
N PHE A 80 3.49 -11.50 5.36
CA PHE A 80 3.76 -12.35 4.21
C PHE A 80 5.19 -12.88 4.25
N GLU A 81 5.31 -14.18 4.01
CA GLU A 81 6.56 -14.89 3.75
C GLU A 81 6.61 -15.27 2.26
N ASP A 82 7.77 -15.08 1.63
CA ASP A 82 8.01 -15.39 0.21
C ASP A 82 7.00 -14.73 -0.77
N PHE A 83 6.53 -13.52 -0.45
CA PHE A 83 5.56 -12.80 -1.27
C PHE A 83 6.11 -12.48 -2.65
N SER A 84 5.43 -12.92 -3.70
CA SER A 84 5.71 -12.52 -5.06
C SER A 84 4.45 -12.48 -5.91
N VAL A 85 4.52 -11.77 -7.04
CA VAL A 85 3.43 -11.73 -8.02
C VAL A 85 3.99 -12.10 -9.38
N ASN A 86 3.29 -12.99 -10.07
CA ASN A 86 3.77 -13.60 -11.31
C ASN A 86 2.65 -13.65 -12.35
N TRP A 87 2.88 -13.02 -13.49
CA TRP A 87 1.97 -13.15 -14.63
C TRP A 87 2.13 -14.53 -15.26
N ARG A 88 1.08 -15.36 -15.21
CA ARG A 88 1.08 -16.67 -15.88
C ARG A 88 0.80 -16.54 -17.36
N THR A 89 -0.21 -15.74 -17.69
CA THR A 89 -0.65 -15.43 -19.04
C THR A 89 -1.16 -13.99 -19.08
N VAL A 90 -1.52 -13.52 -20.26
CA VAL A 90 -2.32 -12.30 -20.40
C VAL A 90 -3.58 -12.43 -19.56
N GLY A 91 -3.89 -11.41 -18.76
CA GLY A 91 -5.09 -11.36 -17.93
C GLY A 91 -5.10 -12.31 -16.71
N PHE A 92 -3.97 -12.94 -16.35
CA PHE A 92 -3.92 -13.86 -15.22
C PHE A 92 -2.67 -13.64 -14.35
N LEU A 93 -2.89 -13.25 -13.10
CA LEU A 93 -1.84 -12.98 -12.11
C LEU A 93 -1.93 -13.96 -10.93
N ASP A 94 -0.86 -14.70 -10.71
CA ASP A 94 -0.67 -15.46 -9.47
C ASP A 94 -0.03 -14.57 -8.40
N ILE A 95 -0.51 -14.74 -7.16
CA ILE A 95 0.04 -14.14 -5.94
C ILE A 95 0.55 -15.29 -5.08
N ASP A 96 1.86 -15.47 -5.09
CA ASP A 96 2.55 -16.55 -4.39
C ASP A 96 3.02 -16.05 -3.01
N TYR A 97 2.78 -16.85 -1.98
CA TYR A 97 3.24 -16.60 -0.62
C TYR A 97 3.20 -17.90 0.18
N SER A 98 4.11 -18.09 1.13
CA SER A 98 4.14 -19.32 1.95
C SER A 98 3.30 -19.20 3.22
N GLN A 99 3.30 -18.03 3.85
CA GLN A 99 2.40 -17.61 4.92
C GLN A 99 2.00 -16.15 4.75
N GLY A 100 0.88 -15.73 5.32
CA GLY A 100 0.44 -14.34 5.30
C GLY A 100 -0.97 -14.17 5.85
N ARG A 101 -1.24 -12.97 6.36
CA ARG A 101 -2.57 -12.58 6.84
C ARG A 101 -3.17 -11.58 5.86
N ILE A 102 -4.24 -12.00 5.19
CA ILE A 102 -4.94 -11.20 4.18
C ILE A 102 -6.11 -10.48 4.86
N PHE A 103 -6.18 -9.17 4.71
CA PHE A 103 -7.27 -8.34 5.21
C PHE A 103 -8.34 -8.07 4.14
N ARG A 104 -7.90 -7.88 2.89
CA ARG A 104 -8.78 -7.64 1.74
C ARG A 104 -8.17 -8.30 0.52
N PHE A 105 -9.04 -8.88 -0.31
CA PHE A 105 -8.68 -9.45 -1.59
C PHE A 105 -9.84 -9.32 -2.58
N SER A 106 -9.51 -8.96 -3.83
CA SER A 106 -10.38 -9.09 -5.00
C SER A 106 -9.74 -10.08 -5.96
N ASN A 107 -10.51 -11.08 -6.40
CA ASN A 107 -10.05 -12.09 -7.36
C ASN A 107 -10.09 -11.61 -8.81
N PHE A 108 -10.50 -10.36 -9.05
CA PHE A 108 -10.46 -9.76 -10.37
C PHE A 108 -10.19 -8.26 -10.30
N TRP A 109 -9.74 -7.71 -11.43
CA TRP A 109 -9.63 -6.29 -11.69
C TRP A 109 -10.05 -5.97 -13.12
N GLN A 110 -10.65 -4.81 -13.30
CA GLN A 110 -10.99 -4.25 -14.61
C GLN A 110 -11.03 -2.72 -14.52
N SER A 111 -10.85 -2.04 -15.65
CA SER A 111 -10.94 -0.58 -15.68
C SER A 111 -11.68 -0.07 -16.92
N LYS A 112 -12.50 0.96 -16.70
CA LYS A 112 -13.12 1.71 -17.79
C LYS A 112 -12.07 2.39 -18.68
N SER A 113 -11.00 2.90 -18.07
CA SER A 113 -10.00 3.72 -18.75
C SER A 113 -9.06 2.93 -19.65
N LEU A 114 -8.94 1.62 -19.44
CA LEU A 114 -8.07 0.75 -20.25
C LEU A 114 -8.78 0.27 -21.51
N ASP A 115 -9.96 -0.34 -21.37
CA ASP A 115 -10.67 -1.00 -22.47
C ASP A 115 -12.20 -1.03 -22.20
N ASN A 116 -12.75 0.02 -21.57
CA ASN A 116 -14.16 0.12 -21.19
C ASN A 116 -14.70 -1.14 -20.47
N TYR A 117 -13.92 -1.64 -19.49
CA TYR A 117 -14.20 -2.87 -18.73
C TYR A 117 -14.13 -4.20 -19.49
N SER A 118 -13.73 -4.22 -20.76
CA SER A 118 -13.58 -5.47 -21.51
C SER A 118 -12.25 -6.20 -21.23
N TYR A 119 -11.26 -5.51 -20.64
CA TYR A 119 -10.01 -6.11 -20.19
C TYR A 119 -10.12 -6.50 -18.71
N VAL A 120 -10.19 -7.80 -18.45
CA VAL A 120 -10.29 -8.36 -17.11
C VAL A 120 -8.99 -9.08 -16.76
N VAL A 121 -8.49 -8.79 -15.57
CA VAL A 121 -7.40 -9.54 -14.94
C VAL A 121 -7.99 -10.42 -13.86
N GLU A 122 -7.80 -11.74 -13.94
CA GLU A 122 -8.03 -12.68 -12.85
C GLU A 122 -6.81 -12.69 -11.91
N LEU A 123 -7.06 -12.68 -10.61
CA LEU A 123 -6.05 -12.79 -9.57
C LEU A 123 -6.29 -14.06 -8.78
N ARG A 124 -5.22 -14.82 -8.52
CA ARG A 124 -5.29 -16.06 -7.76
C ARG A 124 -4.27 -16.06 -6.62
N LEU A 125 -4.76 -16.34 -5.42
CA LEU A 125 -3.90 -16.66 -4.28
C LEU A 125 -3.35 -18.08 -4.47
N ASN A 126 -2.04 -18.25 -4.39
CA ASN A 126 -1.38 -19.53 -4.59
C ASN A 126 -0.48 -19.91 -3.40
N PRO A 127 -1.05 -20.12 -2.19
CA PRO A 127 -0.28 -20.65 -1.08
C PRO A 127 0.11 -22.12 -1.33
N PRO A 128 1.24 -22.59 -0.76
CA PRO A 128 1.64 -24.00 -0.87
C PRO A 128 0.58 -24.90 -0.20
N PRO A 129 0.48 -26.17 -0.60
CA PRO A 129 -0.39 -27.15 0.04
C PRO A 129 0.15 -27.48 1.44
N LYS A 130 -0.27 -26.69 2.43
CA LYS A 130 -0.02 -26.84 3.87
C LYS A 130 -1.35 -26.70 4.60
N ASP A 131 -1.42 -27.16 5.84
CA ASP A 131 -2.65 -27.12 6.64
C ASP A 131 -3.20 -25.69 6.82
N TYR A 132 -2.32 -24.68 6.91
CA TYR A 132 -2.73 -23.28 7.13
C TYR A 132 -1.77 -22.30 6.45
N SER A 133 -2.33 -21.24 5.85
CA SER A 133 -1.58 -20.09 5.31
C SER A 133 -1.33 -18.99 6.34
N LEU A 134 -2.00 -19.02 7.50
CA LEU A 134 -1.69 -18.16 8.63
C LEU A 134 -0.53 -18.73 9.45
N SER A 135 0.37 -17.86 9.90
CA SER A 135 1.45 -18.23 10.81
C SER A 135 0.89 -18.80 12.12
N LYS A 136 1.70 -19.54 12.89
CA LYS A 136 1.28 -20.01 14.23
C LYS A 136 0.93 -18.83 15.15
N ARG A 137 1.72 -17.76 15.09
CA ARG A 137 1.54 -16.52 15.87
C ARG A 137 0.23 -15.81 15.53
N ASP A 138 -0.17 -15.81 14.26
CA ASP A 138 -1.43 -15.16 13.86
C ASP A 138 -2.66 -16.03 14.16
N ARG A 139 -2.50 -17.35 14.26
CA ARG A 139 -3.58 -18.27 14.64
C ARG A 139 -3.85 -18.30 16.12
N TRP A 140 -2.80 -18.19 16.93
CA TRP A 140 -2.87 -18.26 18.38
C TRP A 140 -2.19 -17.01 18.94
N MET A 141 -2.94 -16.17 19.63
CA MET A 141 -2.40 -14.98 20.32
C MET A 141 -1.51 -15.40 21.51
N GLN A 142 -0.39 -16.04 21.22
CA GLN A 142 0.68 -16.31 22.16
C GLN A 142 1.90 -15.50 21.73
N GLU A 143 2.34 -14.64 22.64
CA GLU A 143 3.51 -13.76 22.54
C GLU A 143 4.82 -14.54 22.49
#